data_AF-A0A369Y040-F1
#
_entry.id   AF-A0A369Y040-F1
#
_cell.length_a   1.000
_cell.length_b   1.000
_cell.length_c   1.000
_cell.angle_alpha   90.00
_cell.angle_beta   90.00
_cell.angle_gamma   90.00
#
_symmetry.space_group_name_H-M   'P 1'
#
loop_
_entity.id
_entity.type
_entity.pdbx_description
1 polymer ?
#
loop_
_entity_poly.entity_id
_entity_poly.type
_entity_poly.pdbx_seq_one_letter_code
_entity_poly.pdbx_strand_id
1 'polypeptide(L)'
;LFSNEAGSGSAPCAAAAAEVSHPAKQGLIQSLGVYIDTLVICSATAFVILLADKTTTEGKTGMSLLQAAMRHHLGEFGVIFIAIVLLLFAFSTFLGILYYAKSNVSFIVEGKLAQNLYKTFALSMLFAGGLSQYLFVWALADMGVGLMTVLNLFAIVPLGKIALDSLADYEENYMPSKKRSGKTEKI
;
A
#
# COMPACT_ATOMS: atom_id res chain seq x y z
N LEU A 1 -6.67 -4.38 3.44
CA LEU A 1 -5.48 -5.07 3.97
C LEU A 1 -4.48 -5.36 2.87
N PHE A 2 -4.78 -6.23 1.90
CA PHE A 2 -3.84 -6.53 0.80
C PHE A 2 -3.59 -5.38 -0.17
N SER A 3 -4.56 -4.49 -0.36
CA SER A 3 -4.38 -3.33 -1.24
C SER A 3 -3.56 -2.23 -0.56
N ASN A 4 -4.00 -1.82 0.63
CA ASN A 4 -3.51 -0.61 1.29
C ASN A 4 -2.50 -0.84 2.43
N GLU A 5 -2.26 -2.10 2.81
CA GLU A 5 -1.36 -2.50 3.89
C GLU A 5 -1.62 -1.81 5.24
N ALA A 6 -2.84 -1.32 5.46
CA ALA A 6 -3.17 -0.62 6.70
C ALA A 6 -3.05 -1.57 7.90
N GLY A 7 -2.17 -1.21 8.85
CA GLY A 7 -1.96 -1.96 10.09
C GLY A 7 -0.91 -3.07 10.03
N SER A 8 -0.38 -3.45 8.85
CA SER A 8 0.65 -4.49 8.72
C SER A 8 2.03 -4.09 9.26
N GLY A 9 2.30 -2.79 9.36
CA GLY A 9 3.57 -2.23 9.85
C GLY A 9 4.70 -2.17 8.82
N SER A 10 4.45 -2.52 7.55
CA SER A 10 5.45 -2.49 6.45
C SER A 10 5.64 -1.10 5.84
N ALA A 11 4.56 -0.36 5.59
CA ALA A 11 4.61 0.98 4.97
C ALA A 11 5.53 1.99 5.71
N PRO A 12 5.58 2.01 7.06
CA PRO A 12 6.51 2.85 7.81
C PRO A 12 7.99 2.66 7.45
N CYS A 13 8.40 1.49 6.95
CA CYS A 13 9.79 1.24 6.55
C CYS A 13 10.24 2.18 5.41
N ALA A 14 9.38 2.47 4.43
CA ALA A 14 9.67 3.46 3.38
C ALA A 14 9.51 4.89 3.90
N ALA A 15 8.52 5.12 4.75
CA ALA A 15 8.30 6.45 5.31
C ALA A 15 9.45 6.95 6.17
N ALA A 16 10.14 6.04 6.88
CA ALA A 16 11.30 6.38 7.69
C ALA A 16 12.50 6.89 6.87
N ALA A 17 12.54 6.63 5.56
CA ALA A 17 13.57 7.14 4.68
C ALA A 17 13.22 8.48 4.00
N ALA A 18 12.00 9.00 4.23
CA ALA A 18 11.59 10.27 3.67
C ALA A 18 12.26 11.42 4.43
N GLU A 19 12.81 12.38 3.70
CA GLU A 19 13.31 13.63 4.27
C GLU A 19 12.12 14.56 4.54
N VAL A 20 11.70 14.62 5.80
CA VAL A 20 10.55 15.42 6.23
C VAL A 20 10.89 16.27 7.44
N SER A 21 10.32 17.46 7.51
CA SER A 21 10.53 18.40 8.61
C SER A 21 9.87 17.98 9.91
N HIS A 22 8.87 17.10 9.84
CA HIS A 22 8.12 16.63 11.01
C HIS A 22 7.47 15.25 10.72
N PRO A 23 7.52 14.27 11.64
CA PRO A 23 7.00 12.91 11.42
C PRO A 23 5.50 12.87 11.09
N ALA A 24 4.68 13.71 11.72
CA ALA A 24 3.24 13.77 11.44
C ALA A 24 2.94 14.12 9.96
N LYS A 25 3.78 14.93 9.31
CA LYS A 25 3.64 15.25 7.88
C LYS A 25 3.73 14.00 7.01
N GLN A 26 4.68 13.13 7.34
CA GLN A 26 4.84 11.85 6.63
C GLN A 26 3.75 10.85 6.99
N GLY A 27 3.25 10.87 8.22
CA GLY A 27 2.07 10.11 8.63
C GLY A 27 0.82 10.49 7.81
N LEU A 28 0.59 11.79 7.62
CA LEU A 28 -0.53 12.29 6.81
C LEU A 28 -0.40 11.86 5.34
N ILE A 29 0.79 11.96 4.75
CA ILE A 29 1.04 11.48 3.37
C ILE A 29 0.76 9.98 3.25
N GLN A 30 1.17 9.17 4.23
CA GLN A 30 0.87 7.73 4.22
C GLN A 30 -0.63 7.44 4.34
N SER A 31 -1.34 8.18 5.20
CA SER A 31 -2.80 8.04 5.33
C SER A 31 -3.53 8.40 4.03
N LEU A 32 -3.03 9.38 3.28
CA LEU A 32 -3.53 9.70 1.94
C LEU A 32 -3.30 8.54 0.97
N GLY A 33 -2.20 7.81 1.07
CA GLY A 33 -1.95 6.59 0.29
C GLY A 33 -3.07 5.55 0.49
N VAL A 34 -3.45 5.29 1.74
CA VAL A 34 -4.57 4.38 2.08
C VAL A 34 -5.89 4.88 1.49
N TYR A 35 -6.17 6.18 1.59
CA TYR A 35 -7.36 6.80 1.01
C TYR A 35 -7.42 6.60 -0.51
N ILE A 36 -6.35 6.93 -1.22
CA ILE A 36 -6.30 6.80 -2.69
C ILE A 36 -6.47 5.35 -3.10
N ASP A 37 -5.72 4.43 -2.49
CA ASP A 37 -5.77 3.03 -2.87
C ASP A 37 -7.17 2.41 -2.65
N THR A 38 -7.76 2.58 -1.47
CA THR A 38 -9.03 1.92 -1.15
C THR A 38 -10.26 2.67 -1.67
N LEU A 39 -10.36 3.97 -1.40
CA LEU A 39 -11.57 4.73 -1.70
C LEU A 39 -11.61 5.20 -3.15
N VAL A 40 -10.46 5.42 -3.78
CA VAL A 40 -10.42 5.83 -5.19
C VAL A 40 -10.19 4.61 -6.09
N ILE A 41 -9.06 3.91 -5.94
CA ILE A 41 -8.67 2.87 -6.91
C ILE A 41 -9.50 1.59 -6.77
N CYS A 42 -9.63 1.00 -5.57
CA CYS A 42 -10.42 -0.21 -5.39
C CYS A 42 -11.91 0.04 -5.68
N SER A 43 -12.44 1.18 -5.26
CA SER A 43 -13.85 1.52 -5.51
C SER A 43 -14.13 1.75 -7.00
N ALA A 44 -13.24 2.44 -7.72
CA ALA A 44 -13.36 2.58 -9.18
C ALA A 44 -13.31 1.21 -9.87
N THR A 45 -12.40 0.32 -9.45
CA THR A 45 -12.31 -1.05 -9.98
C THR A 45 -13.60 -1.84 -9.72
N ALA A 46 -14.16 -1.73 -8.50
CA ALA A 46 -15.42 -2.36 -8.15
C ALA A 46 -16.59 -1.81 -8.99
N PHE A 47 -16.67 -0.50 -9.20
CA PHE A 47 -17.72 0.10 -10.03
C PHE A 47 -17.61 -0.32 -11.49
N VAL A 48 -16.41 -0.40 -12.06
CA VAL A 48 -16.21 -0.94 -13.42
C VAL A 48 -16.77 -2.35 -13.53
N ILE A 49 -16.51 -3.21 -12.54
CA ILE A 49 -17.01 -4.59 -12.51
C ILE A 49 -18.54 -4.61 -12.33
N LEU A 50 -19.08 -3.84 -11.39
CA LEU A 50 -20.51 -3.84 -11.05
C LEU A 50 -21.40 -3.22 -12.13
N LEU A 51 -20.86 -2.29 -12.94
CA LEU A 51 -21.57 -1.66 -14.04
C LEU A 51 -21.51 -2.48 -15.34
N ALA A 52 -20.67 -3.53 -15.40
CA ALA A 52 -20.64 -4.42 -16.56
C ALA A 52 -21.85 -5.36 -16.54
N ASP A 53 -22.34 -5.73 -17.73
CA ASP A 53 -23.50 -6.63 -17.81
C ASP A 53 -23.21 -7.99 -17.17
N LYS A 54 -24.20 -8.52 -16.45
CA LYS A 54 -24.09 -9.77 -15.67
C LYS A 54 -23.64 -10.92 -16.57
N THR A 55 -24.18 -11.03 -17.78
CA THR A 55 -23.85 -12.10 -18.74
C THR A 55 -22.38 -12.10 -19.16
N THR A 56 -21.71 -10.94 -19.11
CA THR A 56 -20.28 -10.81 -19.46
C THR A 56 -19.37 -11.24 -18.30
N THR A 57 -19.83 -11.03 -17.07
CA THR A 57 -19.06 -11.28 -15.84
C THR A 57 -19.30 -12.64 -15.20
N GLU A 58 -20.40 -13.32 -15.55
CA GLU A 58 -20.84 -14.53 -14.89
C GLU A 58 -19.81 -15.67 -14.97
N GLY A 59 -19.57 -16.35 -13.84
CA GLY A 59 -18.61 -17.45 -13.73
C GLY A 59 -17.13 -17.03 -13.81
N LYS A 60 -16.81 -15.74 -13.99
CA LYS A 60 -15.43 -15.24 -14.03
C LYS A 60 -14.99 -14.73 -12.67
N THR A 61 -13.71 -14.92 -12.35
CA THR A 61 -13.12 -14.50 -11.09
C THR A 61 -11.76 -13.83 -11.30
N GLY A 62 -11.34 -13.03 -10.31
CA GLY A 62 -10.04 -12.37 -10.30
C GLY A 62 -9.78 -11.55 -11.56
N MET A 63 -8.64 -11.78 -12.22
CA MET A 63 -8.24 -10.99 -13.37
C MET A 63 -9.17 -11.16 -14.58
N SER A 64 -9.66 -12.39 -14.81
CA SER A 64 -10.56 -12.69 -15.93
C SER A 64 -11.87 -11.90 -15.85
N LEU A 65 -12.34 -11.63 -14.63
CA LEU A 65 -13.51 -10.81 -14.36
C LEU A 65 -13.27 -9.35 -14.72
N LEU A 66 -12.14 -8.79 -14.26
CA LEU A 66 -11.78 -7.39 -14.54
C LEU A 66 -11.55 -7.16 -16.05
N GLN A 67 -10.86 -8.08 -16.75
CA GLN A 67 -10.70 -7.97 -18.20
C GLN A 67 -12.04 -8.02 -18.94
N ALA A 68 -12.96 -8.90 -18.52
CA ALA A 68 -14.28 -9.00 -19.14
C ALA A 68 -15.09 -7.71 -18.93
N ALA A 69 -15.06 -7.13 -17.72
CA ALA A 69 -15.70 -5.86 -17.44
C ALA A 69 -15.07 -4.70 -18.26
N MET A 70 -13.74 -4.65 -18.36
CA MET A 70 -13.05 -3.65 -19.18
C MET A 70 -13.38 -3.79 -20.66
N ARG A 71 -13.47 -5.02 -21.17
CA ARG A 71 -13.89 -5.30 -22.54
C ARG A 71 -15.32 -4.84 -22.79
N HIS A 72 -16.22 -5.01 -21.82
CA HIS A 72 -17.61 -4.56 -21.94
C HIS A 72 -17.70 -3.04 -22.11
N HIS A 73 -16.96 -2.27 -21.30
CA HIS A 73 -17.03 -0.80 -21.31
C HIS A 73 -16.20 -0.13 -22.41
N LEU A 74 -15.03 -0.69 -22.73
CA LEU A 74 -14.00 -0.04 -23.54
C LEU A 74 -13.50 -0.92 -24.71
N GLY A 75 -14.12 -2.08 -24.95
CA GLY A 75 -13.70 -3.01 -25.99
C GLY A 75 -12.29 -3.58 -25.78
N GLU A 76 -11.63 -3.98 -26.87
CA GLU A 76 -10.25 -4.53 -26.79
C GLU A 76 -9.24 -3.52 -26.23
N PHE A 77 -9.46 -2.23 -26.43
CA PHE A 77 -8.62 -1.19 -25.85
C PHE A 77 -8.61 -1.28 -24.31
N GLY A 78 -9.78 -1.51 -23.69
CA GLY A 78 -9.88 -1.68 -22.23
C GLY A 78 -9.06 -2.84 -21.70
N VAL A 79 -8.99 -3.95 -22.43
CA VAL A 79 -8.22 -5.15 -22.06
C VAL A 79 -6.72 -4.87 -22.09
N ILE A 80 -6.24 -4.21 -23.15
CA ILE A 80 -4.83 -3.85 -23.28
C ILE A 80 -4.44 -2.81 -22.23
N PHE A 81 -5.29 -1.80 -22.04
CA PHE A 81 -5.08 -0.75 -21.06
C PHE A 81 -4.94 -1.32 -19.64
N ILE A 82 -5.88 -2.17 -19.21
CA ILE A 82 -5.83 -2.73 -17.86
C ILE A 82 -4.63 -3.68 -17.67
N ALA A 83 -4.21 -4.40 -18.72
CA ALA A 83 -3.02 -5.24 -18.67
C ALA A 83 -1.74 -4.40 -18.42
N ILE A 84 -1.60 -3.24 -19.08
CA ILE A 84 -0.47 -2.33 -18.85
C ILE A 84 -0.52 -1.75 -17.44
N VAL A 85 -1.69 -1.29 -16.99
CA VAL A 85 -1.87 -0.76 -15.63
C VAL A 85 -1.45 -1.79 -14.58
N LEU A 86 -1.86 -3.05 -14.75
CA LEU A 86 -1.52 -4.11 -13.82
C LEU A 86 -0.04 -4.49 -13.83
N LEU A 87 0.61 -4.45 -15.00
CA LEU A 87 2.04 -4.61 -15.07
C LEU A 87 2.74 -3.55 -14.20
N LEU A 88 2.32 -2.28 -14.32
CA LEU A 88 2.88 -1.18 -13.54
C LEU A 88 2.60 -1.31 -12.03
N PHE A 89 1.37 -1.70 -11.65
CA PHE A 89 0.97 -1.92 -10.26
C PHE A 89 1.70 -3.10 -9.62
N ALA A 90 1.81 -4.23 -10.31
CA ALA A 90 2.55 -5.39 -9.82
C ALA A 90 4.04 -5.07 -9.70
N PHE A 91 4.61 -4.36 -10.67
CA PHE A 91 6.00 -3.94 -10.65
C PHE A 91 6.32 -2.99 -9.49
N SER A 92 5.51 -1.96 -9.28
CA SER A 92 5.70 -1.02 -8.17
C SER A 92 5.56 -1.71 -6.81
N THR A 93 4.58 -2.60 -6.66
CA THR A 93 4.38 -3.41 -5.44
C THR A 93 5.59 -4.29 -5.16
N PHE A 94 6.11 -4.98 -6.17
CA PHE A 94 7.28 -5.83 -6.01
C PHE A 94 8.53 -5.05 -5.58
N LEU A 95 8.74 -3.85 -6.14
CA LEU A 95 9.82 -2.96 -5.70
C LEU A 95 9.64 -2.51 -4.24
N GLY A 96 8.40 -2.19 -3.84
CA GLY A 96 8.07 -1.83 -2.46
C GLY A 96 8.41 -2.95 -1.48
N ILE A 97 7.98 -4.18 -1.76
CA ILE A 97 8.26 -5.35 -0.91
C ILE A 97 9.77 -5.62 -0.79
N LEU A 98 10.53 -5.53 -1.89
CA LEU A 98 11.99 -5.65 -1.85
C LEU A 98 12.64 -4.58 -0.96
N TYR A 99 12.11 -3.36 -1.00
CA TYR A 99 12.58 -2.27 -0.16
C TYR A 99 12.28 -2.53 1.33
N TYR A 100 11.04 -2.93 1.68
CA TYR A 100 10.66 -3.27 3.06
C TYR A 100 11.51 -4.42 3.61
N ALA A 101 11.71 -5.45 2.80
CA ALA A 101 12.50 -6.59 3.19
C ALA A 101 13.96 -6.26 3.47
N LYS A 102 14.54 -5.26 2.80
CA LYS A 102 15.92 -4.83 3.08
C LYS A 102 16.06 -4.37 4.53
N SER A 103 15.11 -3.60 5.04
CA SER A 103 15.10 -3.15 6.43
C SER A 103 14.93 -4.32 7.40
N ASN A 104 13.98 -5.23 7.11
CA ASN A 104 13.71 -6.40 7.95
C ASN A 104 14.86 -7.41 7.98
N VAL A 105 15.48 -7.69 6.84
CA VAL A 105 16.65 -8.60 6.76
C VAL A 105 17.82 -8.01 7.53
N SER A 106 18.08 -6.70 7.37
CA SER A 106 19.17 -6.02 8.07
C SER A 106 18.97 -5.98 9.59
N PHE A 107 17.72 -6.03 10.07
CA PHE A 107 17.42 -6.14 11.49
C PHE A 107 17.78 -7.51 12.09
N ILE A 108 17.69 -8.59 11.30
CA ILE A 108 17.97 -9.97 11.77
C ILE A 108 19.43 -10.36 11.52
N VAL A 109 19.94 -10.10 10.31
CA VAL A 109 21.29 -10.47 9.89
C VAL A 109 21.92 -9.31 9.14
N GLU A 110 23.01 -8.80 9.67
CA GLU A 110 23.82 -7.80 8.99
C GLU A 110 24.67 -8.44 7.89
N GLY A 111 24.76 -7.79 6.73
CA GLY A 111 25.69 -8.17 5.67
C GLY A 111 25.10 -8.16 4.26
N LYS A 112 25.95 -7.77 3.30
CA LYS A 112 25.59 -7.70 1.87
C LYS A 112 25.18 -9.05 1.28
N LEU A 113 25.73 -10.15 1.82
CA LEU A 113 25.40 -11.51 1.38
C LEU A 113 23.92 -11.84 1.67
N ALA A 114 23.45 -11.58 2.90
CA ALA A 114 22.06 -11.85 3.29
C ALA A 114 21.05 -11.05 2.46
N GLN A 115 21.34 -9.77 2.21
CA GLN A 115 20.52 -8.91 1.36
C GLN A 115 20.47 -9.41 -0.09
N ASN A 116 21.62 -9.80 -0.66
CA ASN A 116 21.70 -10.32 -2.02
C ASN A 116 20.99 -11.67 -2.15
N LEU A 117 21.14 -12.55 -1.16
CA LEU A 117 20.47 -13.85 -1.14
C LEU A 117 18.95 -13.68 -1.10
N TYR A 118 18.45 -12.80 -0.21
CA TYR A 118 17.02 -12.49 -0.14
C TYR A 118 16.50 -11.91 -1.46
N LYS A 119 17.23 -10.96 -2.07
CA LYS A 119 16.84 -10.36 -3.35
C LYS A 119 16.76 -11.40 -4.47
N THR A 120 17.76 -12.28 -4.58
CA THR A 120 17.77 -13.36 -5.56
C THR A 120 16.60 -14.32 -5.33
N PHE A 121 16.35 -14.70 -4.07
CA PHE A 121 15.22 -15.54 -3.70
C PHE A 121 13.87 -14.92 -4.08
N ALA A 122 13.66 -13.64 -3.75
CA ALA A 122 12.42 -12.93 -4.10
C ALA A 122 12.20 -12.83 -5.61
N LEU A 123 13.27 -12.59 -6.39
CA LEU A 123 13.20 -12.59 -7.86
C LEU A 123 12.87 -13.99 -8.43
N SER A 124 13.43 -15.05 -7.87
CA SER A 124 13.07 -16.42 -8.25
C SER A 124 11.61 -16.73 -7.94
N MET A 125 11.10 -16.27 -6.79
CA MET A 125 9.69 -16.43 -6.42
C MET A 125 8.75 -15.63 -7.32
N LEU A 126 9.16 -14.41 -7.74
CA LEU A 126 8.41 -13.63 -8.73
C LEU A 126 8.25 -14.39 -10.05
N PHE A 127 9.35 -14.98 -10.55
CA PHE A 127 9.32 -15.79 -11.77
C PHE A 127 8.42 -17.03 -11.61
N ALA A 128 8.58 -17.76 -10.50
CA ALA A 128 7.76 -18.94 -10.20
C ALA A 128 6.26 -18.61 -10.08
N GLY A 129 5.93 -17.51 -9.40
CA GLY A 129 4.54 -17.04 -9.22
C GLY A 129 3.90 -16.56 -10.52
N GLY A 130 4.68 -16.10 -11.49
CA GLY A 130 4.19 -15.76 -12.84
C GLY A 130 3.81 -16.98 -13.68
N LEU A 131 4.37 -18.16 -13.39
CA LEU A 131 4.12 -19.38 -14.16
C LEU A 131 2.86 -20.14 -13.68
N SER A 132 2.53 -20.07 -12.40
CA SER A 132 1.37 -20.77 -11.84
C SER A 132 0.88 -20.13 -10.55
N GLN A 133 -0.44 -20.06 -10.38
CA GLN A 133 -1.07 -19.60 -9.15
C GLN A 133 -1.29 -20.79 -8.21
N TYR A 134 -0.52 -20.82 -7.12
CA TYR A 134 -0.65 -21.85 -6.10
C TYR A 134 -1.55 -21.37 -4.97
N LEU A 135 -2.69 -22.05 -4.76
CA LEU A 135 -3.61 -21.73 -3.65
C LEU A 135 -2.91 -21.73 -2.29
N PHE A 136 -1.92 -22.62 -2.13
CA PHE A 136 -1.08 -22.68 -0.94
C PHE A 136 -0.28 -21.40 -0.69
N VAL A 137 0.23 -20.75 -1.75
CA VAL A 137 1.00 -19.51 -1.62
C VAL A 137 0.10 -18.36 -1.15
N TRP A 138 -1.14 -18.30 -1.62
CA TRP A 138 -2.14 -17.36 -1.12
C TRP A 138 -2.45 -17.58 0.36
N ALA A 139 -2.67 -18.83 0.78
CA ALA A 139 -2.90 -19.15 2.19
C ALA A 139 -1.71 -18.77 3.09
N LEU A 140 -0.48 -18.99 2.60
CA LEU A 140 0.73 -18.60 3.31
C LEU A 140 0.87 -17.07 3.41
N ALA A 141 0.51 -16.34 2.33
CA ALA A 141 0.48 -14.89 2.33
C ALA A 141 -0.57 -14.33 3.31
N ASP A 142 -1.78 -14.90 3.32
CA ASP A 142 -2.85 -14.58 4.27
C ASP A 142 -2.39 -14.73 5.73
N MET A 143 -1.76 -15.86 6.03
CA MET A 143 -1.21 -16.12 7.36
C MET A 143 -0.11 -15.10 7.71
N GLY A 144 0.82 -14.83 6.80
CA GLY A 144 1.94 -13.91 7.01
C GLY A 144 1.49 -12.48 7.28
N VAL A 145 0.63 -11.94 6.40
CA VAL A 145 0.09 -10.58 6.54
C VAL A 145 -0.79 -10.46 7.78
N GLY A 146 -1.58 -11.50 8.09
CA GLY A 146 -2.38 -11.56 9.31
C GLY A 146 -1.52 -11.48 10.58
N LEU A 147 -0.46 -12.31 10.66
CA LEU A 147 0.45 -12.31 11.80
C LEU A 147 1.19 -10.97 11.96
N MET A 148 1.71 -10.41 10.86
CA MET A 148 2.35 -9.09 10.86
C MET A 148 1.41 -8.01 11.41
N THR A 149 0.16 -8.01 10.94
CA THR A 149 -0.85 -7.04 11.35
C THR A 149 -1.16 -7.16 12.83
N VAL A 150 -1.39 -8.38 13.33
CA VAL A 150 -1.69 -8.60 14.75
C VAL A 150 -0.53 -8.12 15.64
N LEU A 151 0.70 -8.53 15.33
CA LEU A 151 1.89 -8.12 16.11
C LEU A 151 2.08 -6.60 16.10
N ASN A 152 1.92 -5.98 14.92
CA ASN A 152 2.06 -4.54 14.79
C ASN A 152 0.96 -3.79 15.55
N LEU A 153 -0.30 -4.26 15.52
CA LEU A 153 -1.39 -3.65 16.28
C LEU A 153 -1.13 -3.67 17.79
N PHE A 154 -0.63 -4.79 18.33
CA PHE A 154 -0.23 -4.88 19.74
C PHE A 154 0.86 -3.88 20.11
N ALA A 155 1.78 -3.58 19.18
CA ALA A 155 2.84 -2.61 19.40
C ALA A 155 2.35 -1.14 19.29
N ILE A 156 1.52 -0.80 18.30
CA ILE A 156 1.15 0.60 18.05
C ILE A 156 0.05 1.13 18.98
N VAL A 157 -0.83 0.26 19.50
CA VAL A 157 -1.91 0.68 20.42
C VAL A 157 -1.38 1.43 21.65
N PRO A 158 -0.38 0.92 22.42
CA PRO A 158 0.18 1.67 23.54
C PRO A 158 0.98 2.91 23.10
N LEU A 159 1.52 2.92 21.88
CA LEU A 159 2.23 4.07 21.30
C LEU A 159 1.29 5.15 20.76
N GLY A 160 -0.03 4.90 20.76
CA GLY A 160 -1.03 5.82 20.24
C GLY A 160 -0.95 7.22 20.86
N LYS A 161 -0.62 7.31 22.16
CA LYS A 161 -0.42 8.60 22.83
C LYS A 161 0.72 9.40 22.19
N ILE A 162 1.85 8.76 21.89
CA ILE A 162 3.02 9.43 21.28
C ILE A 162 2.67 9.94 19.89
N ALA A 163 1.91 9.16 19.12
CA ALA A 163 1.45 9.56 17.79
C ALA A 163 0.51 10.78 17.85
N LEU A 164 -0.43 10.79 18.81
CA LEU A 164 -1.35 11.91 19.03
C LEU A 164 -0.63 13.17 19.53
N ASP A 165 0.31 13.02 20.46
CA ASP A 165 1.11 14.14 20.97
C ASP A 165 1.97 14.75 19.85
N SER A 166 2.55 13.92 18.97
CA SER A 166 3.28 14.39 17.78
C SER A 166 2.36 15.07 16.76
N LEU A 167 1.13 14.60 16.58
CA LEU A 167 0.16 15.28 15.71
C LEU A 167 -0.22 16.66 16.28
N ALA A 168 -0.45 16.77 17.59
CA ALA A 168 -0.77 18.03 18.23
C ALA A 168 0.37 19.06 18.08
N ASP A 169 1.62 18.64 18.28
CA ASP A 169 2.80 19.49 18.05
C ASP A 169 2.88 19.99 16.60
N TYR A 170 2.60 19.10 15.63
CA TYR A 170 2.57 19.47 14.23
C TYR A 170 1.51 20.54 13.92
N GLU A 171 0.31 20.38 14.46
CA GLU A 171 -0.81 21.30 14.24
C GLU A 171 -0.56 22.67 14.89
N GLU A 172 0.06 22.71 16.07
CA GLU A 172 0.35 23.96 16.79
C GLU A 172 1.54 24.72 16.19
N ASN A 173 2.63 24.02 15.88
CA ASN A 173 3.93 24.65 15.61
C ASN A 173 4.35 24.65 14.13
N TYR A 174 3.79 23.74 13.32
CA TYR A 174 4.26 23.50 11.94
C TYR A 174 3.18 23.70 10.87
N MET A 175 1.91 23.65 11.25
CA MET A 175 0.83 24.01 10.35
C MET A 175 0.76 25.54 10.27
N PRO A 176 0.81 26.14 9.06
CA PRO A 176 0.70 27.59 8.94
C PRO A 176 -0.66 28.02 9.49
N SER A 177 -0.66 28.63 10.69
CA SER A 177 -1.89 29.14 11.28
C SER A 177 -2.53 30.12 10.30
N LYS A 178 -3.84 29.97 10.03
CA LYS A 178 -4.64 31.11 9.56
C LYS A 178 -4.37 32.22 10.56
N LYS A 179 -3.65 33.25 10.10
CA LYS A 179 -3.22 34.43 10.88
C LYS A 179 -4.21 34.72 12.01
N ARG A 180 -3.67 34.92 13.21
CA ARG A 180 -4.16 35.90 14.20
C ARG A 180 -4.39 37.26 13.52
N SER A 181 -5.46 37.37 12.73
CA SER A 181 -5.99 38.61 12.18
C SER A 181 -6.87 39.20 13.27
N GLY A 182 -6.30 40.04 14.12
CA GLY A 182 -7.03 40.60 15.26
C GLY A 182 -6.19 41.17 16.39
N LYS A 183 -4.88 41.39 16.22
CA LYS A 183 -4.21 42.36 17.08
C LYS A 183 -4.50 43.76 16.54
N THR A 184 -5.54 44.34 17.12
CA THR A 184 -5.90 45.75 17.09
C THR A 184 -4.66 46.63 17.24
N GLU A 185 -4.25 47.33 16.18
CA GLU A 185 -3.54 48.60 16.33
C GLU A 185 -4.53 49.58 16.97
N LYS A 186 -4.36 49.84 18.26
CA LYS A 186 -4.92 51.03 18.89
C LYS A 186 -3.87 52.13 18.73
N ILE A 187 -4.23 53.13 17.91
CA ILE A 187 -3.64 54.46 17.88
C ILE A 187 -4.11 55.21 19.12
#